data_AF-H2ZKP8-F1
#
_entry.id   AF-H2ZKP8-F1
#
_cell.length_a   1.000
_cell.length_b   1.000
_cell.length_c   1.000
_cell.angle_alpha   90.00
_cell.angle_beta   90.00
_cell.angle_gamma   90.00
#
_symmetry.space_group_name_H-M   'P 1'
#
loop_
_entity.id
_entity.type
_entity.pdbx_description
1 polymer ?
#
loop_
_entity_poly.entity_id
_entity_poly.type
_entity_poly.pdbx_seq_one_letter_code
_entity_poly.pdbx_strand_id
1 'polypeptide(L)'
;MQVTLKSASKTLGEKVKNVETSVGVVGFLTEAGKLHLVIQRRSEFADIFGHDAQFRVGIPQAVRHVAKIVSCSIGDRHLGFIDEYNRAFMVGNNRKGQLGTGDRIDRSTPVQVLYDKTLRILFCSLNHTLAVVEIGGKCLILGTGCGHNGRLPGNNKGSVDFVRLDIKIPWSVRQIDSHKESIFLLSCYDMKEQVKYKERPTRDSSLHLQLLAMKSQQELLMDFKKATSIMEKIKVIEAMIERFTRCEELKISNSGQKISFPLKQPLHVERQVTGKTASGSTPVEQNGGSEELRLLRTAVEQLRLEAERVELDRDIMSDQQSSA
;
A
#
# COMPACT_ATOMS: atom_id res chain seq x y z
N MET A 1 21.03 -8.07 -15.75
CA MET A 1 19.90 -7.77 -16.66
C MET A 1 20.29 -6.59 -17.53
N GLN A 2 20.27 -6.72 -18.86
CA GLN A 2 20.50 -5.61 -19.78
C GLN A 2 19.15 -5.21 -20.38
N VAL A 3 18.48 -4.20 -19.80
CA VAL A 3 17.29 -3.61 -20.41
C VAL A 3 17.73 -2.36 -21.16
N THR A 4 17.70 -2.41 -22.48
CA THR A 4 17.97 -1.21 -23.30
C THR A 4 16.79 -0.27 -23.19
N LEU A 5 17.02 1.01 -22.87
CA LEU A 5 15.95 2.02 -22.73
C LEU A 5 15.04 2.13 -23.96
N LYS A 6 15.60 1.93 -25.17
CA LYS A 6 14.83 1.87 -26.42
C LYS A 6 13.86 0.68 -26.46
N SER A 7 14.24 -0.45 -25.89
CA SER A 7 13.37 -1.63 -25.78
C SER A 7 12.27 -1.37 -24.75
N ALA A 8 12.63 -0.82 -23.58
CA ALA A 8 11.65 -0.46 -22.54
C ALA A 8 10.61 0.55 -23.04
N SER A 9 11.02 1.63 -23.70
CA SER A 9 10.07 2.64 -24.22
C SER A 9 9.15 2.08 -25.32
N LYS A 10 9.65 1.20 -26.18
CA LYS A 10 8.81 0.48 -27.16
C LYS A 10 7.80 -0.44 -26.50
N THR A 11 8.21 -1.17 -25.46
CA THR A 11 7.34 -2.09 -24.71
C THR A 11 6.29 -1.35 -23.88
N LEU A 12 6.62 -0.19 -23.34
CA LEU A 12 5.71 0.64 -22.54
C LEU A 12 4.75 1.47 -23.40
N GLY A 13 5.11 1.77 -24.65
CA GLY A 13 4.33 2.64 -25.54
C GLY A 13 4.30 4.11 -25.12
N GLU A 14 5.10 4.50 -24.12
CA GLU A 14 5.15 5.85 -23.57
C GLU A 14 6.61 6.33 -23.42
N LYS A 15 6.80 7.66 -23.35
CA LYS A 15 8.10 8.27 -23.05
C LYS A 15 8.45 8.07 -21.57
N VAL A 16 9.67 7.62 -21.32
CA VAL A 16 10.21 7.44 -19.96
C VAL A 16 10.77 8.77 -19.49
N LYS A 17 10.24 9.28 -18.37
CA LYS A 17 10.69 10.50 -17.69
C LYS A 17 11.87 10.24 -16.77
N ASN A 18 11.79 9.19 -15.95
CA ASN A 18 12.85 8.82 -15.01
C ASN A 18 12.99 7.30 -14.90
N VAL A 19 14.19 6.86 -14.53
CA VAL A 19 14.54 5.46 -14.34
C VAL A 19 15.20 5.29 -12.99
N GLU A 20 14.64 4.42 -12.17
CA GLU A 20 15.19 4.06 -10.86
C GLU A 20 15.61 2.60 -10.90
N THR A 21 16.74 2.26 -10.29
CA THR A 21 17.26 0.90 -10.29
C THR A 21 17.65 0.46 -8.89
N SER A 22 17.50 -0.84 -8.64
CA SER A 22 17.94 -1.51 -7.42
C SER A 22 18.41 -2.92 -7.78
N VAL A 23 18.76 -3.71 -6.78
CA VAL A 23 19.18 -5.11 -6.96
C VAL A 23 18.02 -5.90 -7.56
N GLY A 24 18.14 -6.29 -8.84
CA GLY A 24 17.15 -7.13 -9.53
C GLY A 24 15.87 -6.42 -9.97
N VAL A 25 15.72 -5.12 -9.69
CA VAL A 25 14.52 -4.33 -10.02
C VAL A 25 14.89 -3.09 -10.81
N VAL A 26 14.14 -2.82 -11.88
CA VAL A 26 14.21 -1.55 -12.62
C VAL A 26 12.82 -0.94 -12.71
N GLY A 27 12.69 0.30 -12.27
CA GLY A 27 11.49 1.11 -12.38
C GLY A 27 11.58 2.13 -13.50
N PHE A 28 10.51 2.22 -14.27
CA PHE A 28 10.32 3.21 -15.32
C PHE A 28 9.15 4.11 -14.94
N LEU A 29 9.42 5.40 -14.75
CA LEU A 29 8.39 6.41 -14.56
C LEU A 29 8.13 7.11 -15.89
N THR A 30 6.90 7.04 -16.40
CA THR A 30 6.54 7.66 -17.70
C THR A 30 6.18 9.14 -17.55
N GLU A 31 6.16 9.90 -18.65
CA GLU A 31 5.67 11.29 -18.65
C GLU A 31 4.19 11.40 -18.26
N ALA A 32 3.40 10.36 -18.54
CA ALA A 32 2.02 10.23 -18.07
C ALA A 32 1.92 9.98 -16.56
N GLY A 33 3.06 9.69 -15.90
CA GLY A 33 3.21 9.39 -14.48
C GLY A 33 2.67 8.03 -14.07
N LYS A 34 2.78 7.04 -14.97
CA LYS A 34 2.62 5.64 -14.64
C LYS A 34 3.99 5.07 -14.25
N LEU A 35 4.03 4.30 -13.17
CA LEU A 35 5.23 3.59 -12.72
C LEU A 35 5.14 2.13 -13.13
N HIS A 36 6.14 1.66 -13.87
CA HIS A 36 6.26 0.27 -14.29
C HIS A 36 7.53 -0.34 -13.72
N LEU A 37 7.44 -1.54 -13.14
CA LEU A 37 8.58 -2.26 -12.61
C LEU A 37 8.88 -3.51 -13.44
N VAL A 38 10.14 -3.70 -13.79
CA VAL A 38 10.66 -4.96 -14.30
C VAL A 38 11.45 -5.61 -13.17
N ILE A 39 10.96 -6.77 -12.72
CA ILE A 39 11.54 -7.51 -11.60
C ILE A 39 12.09 -8.84 -12.09
N GLN A 40 13.33 -9.15 -11.71
CA GLN A 40 14.00 -10.37 -12.13
C GLN A 40 13.67 -11.57 -11.24
N ARG A 41 13.58 -11.39 -9.91
CA ARG A 41 13.38 -12.49 -8.97
C ARG A 41 11.92 -12.56 -8.51
N ARG A 42 11.36 -13.78 -8.47
CA ARG A 42 9.99 -14.03 -7.97
C ARG A 42 9.81 -13.56 -6.53
N SER A 43 10.85 -13.65 -5.69
CA SER A 43 10.79 -13.21 -4.30
C SER A 43 10.57 -11.70 -4.16
N GLU A 44 11.31 -10.89 -4.92
CA GLU A 44 11.15 -9.42 -4.92
C GLU A 44 9.80 -9.01 -5.50
N PHE A 45 9.35 -9.75 -6.52
CA PHE A 45 8.05 -9.51 -7.12
C PHE A 45 6.92 -9.79 -6.12
N ALA A 46 7.01 -10.88 -5.36
CA ALA A 46 6.04 -11.22 -4.34
C ALA A 46 6.03 -10.19 -3.19
N ASP A 47 7.20 -9.66 -2.81
CA ASP A 47 7.29 -8.60 -1.80
C ASP A 47 6.51 -7.35 -2.24
N ILE A 48 6.64 -6.92 -3.50
CA ILE A 48 6.03 -5.67 -4.01
C ILE A 48 4.57 -5.85 -4.49
N PHE A 49 4.28 -6.91 -5.24
CA PHE A 49 2.97 -7.12 -5.89
C PHE A 49 2.11 -8.22 -5.22
N GLY A 50 2.66 -8.94 -4.23
CA GLY A 50 1.98 -10.05 -3.56
C GLY A 50 2.23 -11.41 -4.21
N HIS A 51 1.98 -12.47 -3.45
CA HIS A 51 2.19 -13.86 -3.88
C HIS A 51 1.22 -14.32 -4.98
N ASP A 52 0.02 -13.75 -5.02
CA ASP A 52 -1.07 -14.13 -5.93
C ASP A 52 -0.96 -13.45 -7.31
N ALA A 53 -0.03 -12.51 -7.47
CA ALA A 53 0.18 -11.80 -8.72
C ALA A 53 0.90 -12.69 -9.75
N GLN A 54 0.49 -12.56 -11.03
CA GLN A 54 1.12 -13.30 -12.13
C GLN A 54 2.52 -12.77 -12.41
N PHE A 55 3.52 -13.48 -11.90
CA PHE A 55 4.93 -13.17 -12.14
C PHE A 55 5.35 -13.55 -13.57
N ARG A 56 5.83 -12.58 -14.34
CA ARG A 56 6.40 -12.79 -15.68
C ARG A 56 7.74 -12.05 -15.79
N VAL A 57 8.80 -12.79 -16.08
CA VAL A 57 10.16 -12.23 -16.17
C VAL A 57 10.28 -11.31 -17.37
N GLY A 58 10.88 -10.14 -17.18
CA GLY A 58 11.19 -9.19 -18.26
C GLY A 58 10.00 -8.36 -18.76
N ILE A 59 8.80 -8.58 -18.24
CA ILE A 59 7.62 -7.80 -18.59
C ILE A 59 7.43 -6.68 -17.56
N PRO A 60 7.33 -5.41 -17.99
CA PRO A 60 7.04 -4.30 -17.09
C PRO A 60 5.63 -4.45 -16.47
N GLN A 61 5.57 -4.55 -15.15
CA GLN A 61 4.33 -4.59 -14.39
C GLN A 61 4.00 -3.18 -13.87
N ALA A 62 2.81 -2.68 -14.19
CA ALA A 62 2.36 -1.39 -13.71
C ALA A 62 2.01 -1.44 -12.20
N VAL A 63 2.52 -0.47 -11.45
CA VAL A 63 2.09 -0.19 -10.07
C VAL A 63 0.73 0.49 -10.12
N ARG A 64 -0.26 -0.11 -9.46
CA ARG A 64 -1.63 0.42 -9.45
C ARG A 64 -1.72 1.62 -8.52
N HIS A 65 -1.92 2.80 -9.09
CA HIS A 65 -2.21 4.02 -8.36
C HIS A 65 -3.13 4.93 -9.18
N VAL A 66 -4.02 5.66 -8.51
CA VAL A 66 -5.07 6.47 -9.16
C VAL A 66 -4.53 7.81 -9.65
N ALA A 67 -3.65 8.44 -8.87
CA ALA A 67 -3.07 9.73 -9.22
C ALA A 67 -1.78 9.57 -10.03
N LYS A 68 -1.35 10.64 -10.68
CA LYS A 68 -0.07 10.68 -11.39
C LYS A 68 1.09 10.55 -10.40
N ILE A 69 1.99 9.59 -10.63
CA ILE A 69 3.23 9.48 -9.87
C ILE A 69 4.25 10.49 -10.42
N VAL A 70 4.88 11.27 -9.53
CA VAL A 70 5.85 12.30 -9.91
C VAL A 70 7.29 11.92 -9.61
N SER A 71 7.50 11.08 -8.59
CA SER A 71 8.81 10.56 -8.18
C SER A 71 8.64 9.19 -7.53
N CYS A 72 9.66 8.35 -7.62
CA CYS A 72 9.71 7.05 -6.97
C CYS A 72 11.14 6.75 -6.52
N SER A 73 11.29 5.80 -5.61
CA SER A 73 12.57 5.27 -5.17
C SER A 73 12.42 3.80 -4.83
N ILE A 74 13.37 2.98 -5.29
CA ILE A 74 13.30 1.53 -5.20
C ILE A 74 14.44 1.05 -4.29
N GLY A 75 14.06 0.41 -3.19
CA GLY A 75 14.99 -0.27 -2.29
C GLY A 75 15.24 -1.72 -2.69
N ASP A 76 15.82 -2.54 -1.81
CA ASP A 76 16.07 -3.96 -2.10
C ASP A 76 14.76 -4.76 -2.27
N ARG A 77 13.81 -4.54 -1.36
CA ARG A 77 12.52 -5.27 -1.32
C ARG A 77 11.32 -4.37 -1.01
N HIS A 78 11.46 -3.07 -1.20
CA HIS A 78 10.38 -2.11 -1.00
C HIS A 78 10.47 -0.97 -2.00
N LEU A 79 9.33 -0.36 -2.29
CA LEU A 79 9.17 0.76 -3.19
C LEU A 79 8.48 1.89 -2.44
N GLY A 80 9.03 3.09 -2.56
CA GLY A 80 8.39 4.33 -2.17
C GLY A 80 8.09 5.19 -3.39
N PHE A 81 6.94 5.87 -3.42
CA PHE A 81 6.65 6.84 -4.47
C PHE A 81 5.82 8.02 -3.95
N ILE A 82 5.92 9.14 -4.67
CA ILE A 82 5.21 10.38 -4.39
C ILE A 82 4.30 10.68 -5.58
N ASP A 83 3.05 11.04 -5.29
CA ASP A 83 2.09 11.46 -6.30
C ASP A 83 2.06 12.99 -6.53
N GLU A 84 1.31 13.41 -7.54
CA GLU A 84 1.16 14.82 -7.90
C GLU A 84 0.54 15.70 -6.80
N TYR A 85 -0.02 15.10 -5.74
CA TYR A 85 -0.63 15.78 -4.59
C TYR A 85 0.28 15.79 -3.36
N ASN A 86 1.56 15.47 -3.53
CA ASN A 86 2.56 15.38 -2.47
C ASN A 86 2.24 14.31 -1.41
N ARG A 87 1.63 13.20 -1.81
CA ARG A 87 1.38 12.07 -0.92
C ARG A 87 2.39 10.98 -1.16
N ALA A 88 3.00 10.51 -0.08
CA ALA A 88 3.96 9.43 -0.10
C ALA A 88 3.25 8.09 0.10
N PHE A 89 3.63 7.11 -0.70
CA PHE A 89 3.15 5.74 -0.61
C PHE A 89 4.31 4.77 -0.53
N MET A 90 4.15 3.73 0.30
CA MET A 90 5.14 2.68 0.53
C MET A 90 4.51 1.31 0.25
N VAL A 91 5.26 0.43 -0.38
CA VAL A 91 4.84 -0.96 -0.68
C VAL A 91 6.07 -1.87 -0.59
N GLY A 92 5.88 -3.12 -0.20
CA GLY A 92 6.95 -4.11 -0.14
C GLY A 92 7.12 -4.77 1.22
N ASN A 93 8.33 -5.29 1.42
CA ASN A 93 8.80 -5.83 2.67
C ASN A 93 8.86 -4.75 3.76
N ASN A 94 8.41 -5.09 4.97
CA ASN A 94 8.40 -4.24 6.15
C ASN A 94 9.00 -4.91 7.39
N ARG A 95 9.73 -6.01 7.25
CA ARG A 95 10.22 -6.81 8.40
C ARG A 95 11.16 -6.03 9.34
N LYS A 96 11.74 -4.93 8.87
CA LYS A 96 12.57 -4.03 9.69
C LYS A 96 11.88 -2.70 10.02
N GLY A 97 10.63 -2.49 9.58
CA GLY A 97 9.92 -1.23 9.73
C GLY A 97 10.20 -0.21 8.62
N GLN A 98 10.79 -0.65 7.50
CA GLN A 98 11.19 0.25 6.42
C GLN A 98 10.02 0.96 5.72
N LEU A 99 8.79 0.47 5.83
CA LEU A 99 7.64 1.20 5.28
C LEU A 99 7.21 2.37 6.15
N GLY A 100 7.56 2.41 7.45
CA GLY A 100 7.18 3.53 8.33
C GLY A 100 5.69 3.59 8.67
N THR A 101 5.03 2.42 8.76
CA THR A 101 3.59 2.26 8.99
C THR A 101 3.22 2.04 10.47
N GLY A 102 4.18 2.11 11.39
CA GLY A 102 3.99 1.80 12.81
C GLY A 102 3.93 0.31 13.12
N ASP A 103 4.18 -0.55 12.13
CA ASP A 103 4.22 -1.99 12.27
C ASP A 103 5.39 -2.61 11.48
N ARG A 104 5.52 -3.94 11.51
CA ARG A 104 6.49 -4.72 10.72
C ARG A 104 5.82 -5.65 9.72
N ILE A 105 4.64 -5.25 9.22
CA ILE A 105 3.79 -6.09 8.36
C ILE A 105 4.04 -5.72 6.90
N ASP A 106 4.42 -6.72 6.08
CA ASP A 106 4.65 -6.58 4.64
C ASP A 106 3.36 -6.11 3.92
N ARG A 107 3.51 -5.31 2.86
CA ARG A 107 2.38 -4.71 2.12
C ARG A 107 2.55 -4.92 0.62
N SER A 108 1.63 -5.65 0.00
CA SER A 108 1.56 -5.81 -1.45
C SER A 108 0.71 -4.75 -2.15
N THR A 109 0.10 -3.84 -1.38
CA THR A 109 -0.66 -2.69 -1.88
C THR A 109 -0.06 -1.38 -1.35
N PRO A 110 0.01 -0.32 -2.17
CA PRO A 110 0.58 0.94 -1.73
C PRO A 110 -0.12 1.53 -0.51
N VAL A 111 0.65 1.82 0.54
CA VAL A 111 0.18 2.42 1.80
C VAL A 111 0.62 3.86 1.92
N GLN A 112 -0.32 4.76 2.18
CA GLN A 112 0.03 6.16 2.41
C GLN A 112 0.77 6.33 3.74
N VAL A 113 1.87 7.08 3.70
CA VAL A 113 2.71 7.42 4.87
C VAL A 113 2.99 8.92 4.91
N LEU A 114 3.62 9.39 5.99
CA LEU A 114 4.06 10.79 6.15
C LEU A 114 2.92 11.80 5.93
N TYR A 115 1.75 11.51 6.52
CA TYR A 115 0.56 12.38 6.43
C TYR A 115 0.89 13.83 6.80
N ASP A 116 0.35 14.75 6.01
CA ASP A 116 0.44 16.20 6.21
C ASP A 116 1.86 16.77 6.29
N LYS A 117 2.85 16.06 5.72
CA LYS A 117 4.19 16.58 5.52
C LYS A 117 4.39 16.97 4.06
N THR A 118 5.11 18.06 3.85
CA THR A 118 5.57 18.45 2.51
C THR A 118 6.83 17.65 2.19
N LEU A 119 6.68 16.55 1.46
CA LEU A 119 7.81 15.75 1.01
C LEU A 119 8.55 16.43 -0.13
N ARG A 120 9.88 16.41 -0.06
CA ARG A 120 10.76 16.82 -1.15
C ARG A 120 11.46 15.63 -1.80
N ILE A 121 11.96 14.71 -0.97
CA ILE A 121 12.72 13.54 -1.41
C ILE A 121 12.23 12.34 -0.59
N LEU A 122 12.06 11.22 -1.26
CA LEU A 122 11.84 9.90 -0.66
C LEU A 122 12.90 8.97 -1.22
N PHE A 123 13.64 8.31 -0.34
CA PHE A 123 14.76 7.44 -0.73
C PHE A 123 14.66 6.10 -0.01
N CYS A 124 14.52 5.02 -0.79
CA CYS A 124 14.44 3.65 -0.33
C CYS A 124 15.79 2.95 -0.54
N SER A 125 16.35 2.34 0.50
CA SER A 125 17.64 1.65 0.45
C SER A 125 17.48 0.15 0.73
N LEU A 126 18.47 -0.50 1.33
CA LEU A 126 18.48 -1.93 1.62
C LEU A 126 17.30 -2.34 2.51
N ASN A 127 17.22 -1.78 3.71
CA ASN A 127 16.21 -2.13 4.72
C ASN A 127 15.85 -0.94 5.61
N HIS A 128 16.04 0.26 5.08
CA HIS A 128 15.67 1.54 5.67
C HIS A 128 15.21 2.49 4.56
N THR A 129 14.43 3.48 4.97
CA THR A 129 13.91 4.53 4.10
C THR A 129 14.19 5.88 4.74
N LEU A 130 14.62 6.83 3.91
CA LEU A 130 14.87 8.21 4.28
C LEU A 130 13.89 9.13 3.55
N ALA A 131 13.44 10.17 4.22
CA ALA A 131 12.58 11.18 3.62
C ALA A 131 13.05 12.58 4.01
N VAL A 132 13.12 13.48 3.04
CA VAL A 132 13.32 14.91 3.29
C VAL A 132 11.97 15.59 3.30
N VAL A 133 11.66 16.23 4.41
CA VAL A 133 10.42 16.99 4.59
C VAL A 133 10.74 18.45 4.85
N GLU A 134 9.86 19.32 4.37
CA GLU A 134 9.93 20.76 4.60
C GLU A 134 8.96 21.15 5.72
N ILE A 135 9.48 21.79 6.77
CA ILE A 135 8.71 22.30 7.91
C ILE A 135 9.17 23.73 8.21
N GLY A 136 8.26 24.70 8.06
CA GLY A 136 8.54 26.11 8.38
C GLY A 136 9.75 26.69 7.63
N GLY A 137 9.92 26.32 6.35
CA GLY A 137 11.04 26.76 5.51
C GLY A 137 12.38 26.08 5.79
N LYS A 138 12.42 25.08 6.68
CA LYS A 138 13.61 24.26 6.96
C LYS A 138 13.41 22.83 6.46
N CYS A 139 14.49 22.21 5.98
CA CYS A 139 14.49 20.80 5.61
C CYS A 139 14.92 19.95 6.80
N LEU A 140 14.20 18.85 7.03
CA LEU A 140 14.51 17.84 8.02
C LEU A 140 14.60 16.47 7.34
N ILE A 141 15.50 15.62 7.82
CA ILE A 141 15.55 14.21 7.42
C ILE A 141 14.77 13.38 8.44
N LEU A 142 13.83 12.60 7.92
CA LEU A 142 13.17 11.52 8.63
C LEU A 142 13.71 10.18 8.13
N GLY A 143 13.73 9.18 9.00
CA GLY A 143 14.16 7.84 8.65
C GLY A 143 13.35 6.76 9.36
N THR A 144 13.23 5.60 8.74
CA THR A 144 12.55 4.42 9.29
C THR A 144 13.24 3.14 8.81
N GLY A 145 12.99 2.02 9.48
CA GLY A 145 13.58 0.72 9.18
C GLY A 145 14.77 0.39 10.06
N CYS A 146 15.76 -0.27 9.47
CA CYS A 146 16.92 -0.81 10.18
C CYS A 146 17.92 0.28 10.59
N GLY A 147 18.22 0.38 11.89
CA GLY A 147 19.23 1.29 12.42
C GLY A 147 20.66 0.72 12.52
N HIS A 148 20.85 -0.56 12.22
CA HIS A 148 22.16 -1.20 12.34
C HIS A 148 23.19 -0.53 11.44
N ASN A 149 24.46 -0.53 11.87
CA ASN A 149 25.60 0.08 11.16
C ASN A 149 25.43 1.59 10.91
N GLY A 150 24.66 2.29 11.75
CA GLY A 150 24.47 3.74 11.63
C GLY A 150 23.61 4.17 10.42
N ARG A 151 22.86 3.25 9.79
CA ARG A 151 21.93 3.55 8.69
C ARG A 151 20.90 4.62 9.04
N LEU A 152 20.52 4.68 10.30
CA LEU A 152 19.70 5.74 10.88
C LEU A 152 20.53 6.42 11.99
N PRO A 153 21.29 7.49 11.67
CA PRO A 153 22.10 8.19 12.65
C PRO A 153 21.26 8.66 13.85
N GLY A 154 21.69 8.28 15.05
CA GLY A 154 20.97 8.56 16.30
C GLY A 154 19.91 7.51 16.68
N ASN A 155 19.61 6.53 15.83
CA ASN A 155 18.65 5.46 16.13
C ASN A 155 19.17 4.07 15.71
N ASN A 156 20.08 3.52 16.51
CA ASN A 156 20.73 2.23 16.22
C ASN A 156 19.78 1.02 16.26
N LYS A 157 18.69 1.10 17.04
CA LYS A 157 17.69 0.02 17.15
C LYS A 157 16.79 -0.06 15.91
N GLY A 158 16.77 0.99 15.11
CA GLY A 158 15.81 1.15 14.03
C GLY A 158 14.46 1.66 14.52
N SER A 159 13.56 1.90 13.58
CA SER A 159 12.22 2.41 13.87
C SER A 159 11.19 1.77 12.93
N VAL A 160 9.98 1.60 13.43
CA VAL A 160 8.81 1.21 12.62
C VAL A 160 8.03 2.42 12.09
N ASP A 161 8.34 3.60 12.63
CA ASP A 161 7.80 4.89 12.22
C ASP A 161 8.91 5.82 11.74
N PHE A 162 8.54 6.81 10.94
CA PHE A 162 9.46 7.87 10.52
C PHE A 162 9.88 8.73 11.71
N VAL A 163 11.11 8.51 12.17
CA VAL A 163 11.75 9.29 13.23
C VAL A 163 12.61 10.38 12.62
N ARG A 164 12.71 11.52 13.32
CA ARG A 164 13.65 12.57 12.95
C ARG A 164 15.08 12.11 13.18
N LEU A 165 15.92 12.31 12.18
CA LEU A 165 17.36 12.14 12.29
C LEU A 165 18.00 13.50 12.57
N ASP A 166 18.90 13.57 13.54
CA ASP A 166 19.58 14.81 13.94
C ASP A 166 20.72 15.18 12.97
N ILE A 167 20.36 15.34 11.70
CA ILE A 167 21.25 15.72 10.61
C ILE A 167 20.79 17.08 10.09
N LYS A 168 21.66 18.08 10.21
CA LYS A 168 21.41 19.40 9.64
C LYS A 168 21.61 19.33 8.14
N ILE A 169 20.58 19.66 7.36
CA ILE A 169 20.66 19.72 5.91
C ILE A 169 20.25 21.09 5.37
N PRO A 170 20.91 21.57 4.31
CA PRO A 170 20.51 22.80 3.64
C PRO A 170 19.22 22.56 2.83
N TRP A 171 18.51 23.65 2.51
CA TRP A 171 17.32 23.59 1.67
C TRP A 171 17.63 23.15 0.22
N SER A 172 18.87 23.32 -0.21
CA SER A 172 19.40 22.99 -1.54
C SER A 172 19.58 21.50 -1.82
N VAL A 173 19.28 20.60 -0.89
CA VAL A 173 19.39 19.15 -1.11
C VAL A 173 18.44 18.72 -2.26
N ARG A 174 19.02 18.03 -3.24
CA ARG A 174 18.34 17.52 -4.44
C ARG A 174 18.24 16.00 -4.46
N GLN A 175 19.24 15.31 -3.93
CA GLN A 175 19.26 13.85 -3.91
C GLN A 175 19.85 13.35 -2.60
N ILE A 176 19.31 12.24 -2.14
CA ILE A 176 19.87 11.45 -1.05
C ILE A 176 20.27 10.11 -1.65
N ASP A 177 21.41 9.62 -1.24
CA ASP A 177 21.78 8.22 -1.41
C ASP A 177 22.23 7.67 -0.06
N SER A 178 22.03 6.38 0.18
CA SER A 178 22.47 5.74 1.40
C SER A 178 22.95 4.34 1.11
N HIS A 179 24.19 4.10 1.54
CA HIS A 179 24.84 2.80 1.56
C HIS A 179 24.97 2.31 3.02
N LYS A 180 25.41 1.07 3.21
CA LYS A 180 25.34 0.33 4.49
C LYS A 180 25.75 1.10 5.75
N GLU A 181 26.70 2.03 5.64
CA GLU A 181 27.32 2.78 6.73
C GLU A 181 27.40 4.29 6.44
N SER A 182 26.79 4.77 5.36
CA SER A 182 26.95 6.17 4.93
C SER A 182 25.71 6.71 4.26
N ILE A 183 25.46 8.00 4.48
CA ILE A 183 24.41 8.77 3.81
C ILE A 183 25.11 9.88 3.02
N PHE A 184 24.82 9.94 1.73
CA PHE A 184 25.31 10.96 0.81
C PHE A 184 24.18 11.93 0.49
N LEU A 185 24.52 13.22 0.44
CA LEU A 185 23.58 14.30 0.17
C LEU A 185 24.14 15.14 -0.98
N LEU A 186 23.43 15.17 -2.10
CA LEU A 186 23.74 16.08 -3.20
C LEU A 186 22.94 17.36 -3.03
N SER A 187 23.63 18.49 -2.93
CA SER A 187 23.03 19.81 -2.83
C SER A 187 23.43 20.66 -4.03
N CYS A 188 22.48 21.42 -4.58
CA CYS A 188 22.73 22.34 -5.71
C CYS A 188 22.33 23.77 -5.35
N TYR A 189 23.15 24.75 -5.73
CA TYR A 189 22.90 26.16 -5.43
C TYR A 189 21.74 26.76 -6.24
N ASP A 190 21.27 26.07 -7.29
CA ASP A 190 20.11 26.53 -8.05
C ASP A 190 18.82 26.37 -7.24
N MET A 191 18.23 27.50 -6.86
CA MET A 191 16.97 27.57 -6.10
C MET A 191 15.72 27.71 -7.00
N LYS A 192 15.89 27.82 -8.33
CA LYS A 192 14.76 28.10 -9.25
C LYS A 192 13.91 26.86 -9.54
N GLU A 193 14.50 25.68 -9.58
CA GLU A 193 13.74 24.45 -9.78
C GLU A 193 13.05 24.01 -8.48
N GLN A 194 11.73 24.13 -8.42
CA GLN A 194 10.90 23.57 -7.36
C GLN A 194 10.00 22.48 -7.95
N VAL A 195 9.86 21.35 -7.26
CA VAL A 195 8.84 20.37 -7.62
C VAL A 195 7.49 20.99 -7.28
N LYS A 196 6.77 21.47 -8.30
CA LYS A 196 5.43 22.00 -8.15
C LYS A 196 4.45 20.84 -8.05
N TYR A 197 3.90 20.64 -6.86
CA TYR A 197 2.80 19.72 -6.64
C TYR A 197 1.48 20.41 -6.96
N LYS A 198 0.48 19.65 -7.41
CA LYS A 198 -0.88 20.16 -7.55
C LYS A 198 -1.48 20.35 -6.15
N GLU A 199 -2.37 21.32 -6.05
CA GLU A 199 -3.19 21.46 -4.84
C GLU A 199 -3.96 20.16 -4.59
N ARG A 200 -4.06 19.80 -3.31
CA ARG A 200 -4.83 18.61 -2.93
C ARG A 200 -6.28 18.84 -3.37
N PRO A 201 -6.92 17.84 -4.00
CA PRO A 201 -8.28 17.99 -4.43
C PRO A 201 -9.16 18.35 -3.22
N THR A 202 -10.00 19.38 -3.36
CA THR A 202 -10.94 19.83 -2.34
C THR A 202 -11.85 18.68 -1.91
N ARG A 203 -12.33 18.74 -0.65
CA ARG A 203 -13.09 17.64 -0.01
C ARG A 203 -14.28 17.10 -0.82
N ASP A 204 -14.81 17.92 -1.72
CA ASP A 204 -16.01 17.61 -2.51
C ASP A 204 -15.74 17.12 -3.94
N SER A 205 -14.48 16.98 -4.35
CA SER A 205 -14.16 16.44 -5.68
C SER A 205 -14.26 14.91 -5.72
N SER A 206 -14.76 14.35 -6.83
CA SER A 206 -14.93 12.89 -6.99
C SER A 206 -13.63 12.10 -6.77
N LEU A 207 -12.48 12.70 -7.11
CA LEU A 207 -11.15 12.14 -6.84
C LEU A 207 -10.80 12.18 -5.34
N HIS A 208 -11.16 13.24 -4.61
CA HIS A 208 -10.99 13.30 -3.16
C HIS A 208 -11.81 12.23 -2.45
N LEU A 209 -13.07 12.02 -2.87
CA LEU A 209 -13.92 10.95 -2.37
C LEU A 209 -13.32 9.57 -2.66
N GLN A 210 -12.77 9.34 -3.86
CA GLN A 210 -12.03 8.10 -4.17
C GLN A 210 -10.81 7.92 -3.26
N LEU A 211 -10.09 8.99 -2.95
CA LEU A 211 -8.90 8.94 -2.12
C LEU A 211 -9.20 8.74 -0.63
N LEU A 212 -10.28 9.34 -0.12
CA LEU A 212 -10.83 9.04 1.20
C LEU A 212 -11.33 7.61 1.27
N ALA A 213 -12.00 7.12 0.24
CA ALA A 213 -12.42 5.72 0.15
C ALA A 213 -11.21 4.79 0.21
N MET A 214 -10.16 5.04 -0.57
CA MET A 214 -8.92 4.25 -0.55
C MET A 214 -8.20 4.30 0.80
N LYS A 215 -8.13 5.48 1.44
CA LYS A 215 -7.56 5.64 2.78
C LYS A 215 -8.36 4.85 3.82
N SER A 216 -9.69 4.96 3.80
CA SER A 216 -10.56 4.25 4.72
C SER A 216 -10.51 2.73 4.54
N GLN A 217 -10.45 2.25 3.29
CA GLN A 217 -10.28 0.83 2.99
C GLN A 217 -8.94 0.31 3.50
N GLN A 218 -7.88 1.10 3.36
CA GLN A 218 -6.55 0.73 3.83
C GLN A 218 -6.44 0.72 5.35
N GLU A 219 -7.03 1.68 6.04
CA GLU A 219 -7.16 1.71 7.50
C GLU A 219 -7.94 0.49 7.99
N LEU A 220 -9.10 0.21 7.39
CA LEU A 220 -9.90 -0.95 7.76
C LEU A 220 -9.17 -2.28 7.48
N LEU A 221 -8.39 -2.36 6.39
CA LEU A 221 -7.54 -3.53 6.11
C LEU A 221 -6.40 -3.66 7.13
N MET A 222 -5.84 -2.54 7.62
CA MET A 222 -4.86 -2.56 8.71
C MET A 222 -5.48 -3.06 10.00
N ASP A 223 -6.65 -2.55 10.36
CA ASP A 223 -7.36 -2.91 11.58
C ASP A 223 -7.78 -4.39 11.54
N PHE A 224 -8.20 -4.89 10.37
CA PHE A 224 -8.51 -6.31 10.18
C PHE A 224 -7.28 -7.20 10.34
N LYS A 225 -6.11 -6.75 9.86
CA LYS A 225 -4.84 -7.49 10.02
C LYS A 225 -4.27 -7.43 11.44
N LYS A 226 -4.59 -6.38 12.20
CA LYS A 226 -4.19 -6.23 13.61
C LYS A 226 -5.10 -7.01 14.56
N ALA A 227 -6.37 -7.21 14.19
CA ALA A 227 -7.34 -7.95 14.99
C ALA A 227 -6.88 -9.39 15.24
N THR A 228 -6.74 -9.75 16.51
CA THR A 228 -6.32 -11.10 16.94
C THR A 228 -7.53 -11.98 17.23
N SER A 229 -8.66 -11.38 17.62
CA SER A 229 -9.92 -12.08 17.87
C SER A 229 -10.85 -12.08 16.65
N ILE A 230 -11.59 -13.18 16.46
CA ILE A 230 -12.62 -13.31 15.41
C ILE A 230 -13.68 -12.21 15.59
N MET A 231 -14.03 -11.86 16.83
CA MET A 231 -15.00 -10.80 17.14
C MET A 231 -14.52 -9.40 16.74
N GLU A 232 -13.22 -9.12 16.88
CA GLU A 232 -12.62 -7.86 16.42
C GLU A 232 -12.62 -7.79 14.89
N LYS A 233 -12.31 -8.90 14.22
CA LYS A 233 -12.39 -9.02 12.75
C LYS A 233 -13.80 -8.77 12.22
N ILE A 234 -14.83 -9.31 12.90
CA ILE A 234 -16.24 -9.08 12.55
C ILE A 234 -16.58 -7.58 12.67
N LYS A 235 -16.23 -6.93 13.78
CA LYS A 235 -16.48 -5.49 13.97
C LYS A 235 -15.84 -4.62 12.89
N VAL A 236 -14.62 -4.96 12.47
CA VAL A 236 -13.93 -4.23 11.39
C VAL A 236 -14.64 -4.42 10.05
N ILE A 237 -15.11 -5.64 9.73
CA ILE A 237 -15.84 -5.89 8.48
C ILE A 237 -17.23 -5.22 8.51
N GLU A 238 -17.92 -5.20 9.65
CA GLU A 238 -19.19 -4.46 9.81
C GLU A 238 -18.99 -2.97 9.57
N ALA A 239 -17.92 -2.38 10.12
CA ALA A 239 -17.54 -0.99 9.85
C ALA A 239 -17.16 -0.75 8.38
N MET A 240 -16.61 -1.75 7.68
CA MET A 240 -16.42 -1.70 6.22
C MET A 240 -17.77 -1.65 5.49
N ILE A 241 -18.70 -2.54 5.83
CA ILE A 241 -20.01 -2.64 5.17
C ILE A 241 -20.81 -1.33 5.34
N GLU A 242 -20.85 -0.77 6.55
CA GLU A 242 -21.57 0.48 6.83
C GLU A 242 -21.01 1.64 5.99
N ARG A 243 -19.67 1.74 5.90
CA ARG A 243 -19.01 2.76 5.07
C ARG A 243 -19.21 2.56 3.58
N PHE A 244 -19.19 1.32 3.08
CA PHE A 244 -19.47 1.03 1.67
C PHE A 244 -20.91 1.38 1.30
N THR A 245 -21.86 1.08 2.18
CA THR A 245 -23.29 1.41 1.99
C THR A 245 -23.49 2.93 1.91
N ARG A 246 -22.88 3.69 2.82
CA ARG A 246 -22.90 5.15 2.81
C ARG A 246 -22.23 5.76 1.56
N CYS A 247 -21.17 5.13 1.06
CA CYS A 247 -20.53 5.52 -0.20
C CYS A 247 -21.42 5.25 -1.43
N GLU A 248 -22.22 4.18 -1.44
CA GLU A 248 -23.20 3.95 -2.51
C GLU A 248 -24.38 4.93 -2.46
N GLU A 249 -24.87 5.27 -1.28
CA GLU A 249 -25.90 6.30 -1.10
C GLU A 249 -25.45 7.67 -1.65
N LEU A 250 -24.19 8.04 -1.42
CA LEU A 250 -23.58 9.26 -1.98
C LEU A 250 -23.36 9.20 -3.50
N LYS A 251 -23.29 8.00 -4.12
CA LYS A 251 -23.27 7.85 -5.58
C LYS A 251 -24.66 8.06 -6.20
N ILE A 252 -25.72 7.73 -5.47
CA ILE A 252 -27.11 7.88 -5.93
C ILE A 252 -27.52 9.36 -5.91
N SER A 253 -27.00 10.16 -4.97
CA SER A 253 -27.29 11.60 -4.89
C SER A 253 -26.58 12.46 -5.95
N ASN A 254 -25.46 11.99 -6.49
CA ASN A 254 -24.70 12.69 -7.54
C ASN A 254 -24.75 11.88 -8.85
N SER A 255 -25.89 11.91 -9.53
CA SER A 255 -26.09 11.20 -10.81
C SER A 255 -25.15 11.73 -11.90
N GLY A 256 -24.18 10.90 -12.31
CA GLY A 256 -23.43 11.13 -13.55
C GLY A 256 -22.15 10.33 -13.77
N GLN A 257 -21.47 9.85 -12.71
CA GLN A 257 -20.20 9.11 -12.89
C GLN A 257 -20.22 7.75 -12.20
N LYS A 258 -20.24 6.69 -13.02
CA LYS A 258 -19.98 5.31 -12.58
C LYS A 258 -18.53 5.19 -12.13
N ILE A 259 -18.30 5.23 -10.82
CA ILE A 259 -17.03 4.86 -10.21
C ILE A 259 -17.06 3.35 -9.97
N SER A 260 -16.40 2.58 -10.86
CA SER A 260 -16.15 1.15 -10.66
C SER A 260 -14.84 0.96 -9.89
N PHE A 261 -14.92 0.30 -8.74
CA PHE A 261 -13.75 -0.12 -7.98
C PHE A 261 -13.40 -1.55 -8.42
N PRO A 262 -12.14 -1.86 -8.80
CA PRO A 262 -11.78 -3.22 -9.16
C PRO A 262 -11.25 -3.97 -7.94
N LEU A 263 -12.12 -4.65 -7.20
CA LEU A 263 -11.72 -5.84 -6.45
C LEU A 263 -11.63 -7.01 -7.43
N LYS A 264 -10.42 -7.34 -7.90
CA LYS A 264 -10.17 -8.64 -8.55
C LYS A 264 -9.30 -9.51 -7.66
N GLN A 265 -9.97 -10.30 -6.83
CA GLN A 265 -9.82 -11.75 -6.75
C GLN A 265 -10.97 -12.33 -5.90
N PRO A 266 -11.72 -13.33 -6.38
CA PRO A 266 -12.63 -14.08 -5.51
C PRO A 266 -11.80 -14.85 -4.48
N LEU A 267 -12.16 -14.74 -3.20
CA LEU A 267 -11.63 -15.59 -2.15
C LEU A 267 -11.94 -17.06 -2.52
N HIS A 268 -10.93 -17.82 -2.89
CA HIS A 268 -11.06 -19.28 -2.98
C HIS A 268 -10.98 -19.84 -1.56
N VAL A 269 -12.15 -20.15 -1.01
CA VAL A 269 -12.28 -21.04 0.16
C VAL A 269 -12.44 -22.45 -0.40
N GLU A 270 -11.49 -23.34 -0.11
CA GLU A 270 -11.58 -24.76 -0.46
C GLU A 270 -12.84 -25.36 0.18
N ARG A 271 -13.79 -25.79 -0.65
CA ARG A 271 -14.88 -26.67 -0.23
C ARG A 271 -14.33 -28.08 -0.05
N GLN A 272 -14.01 -28.46 1.17
CA GLN A 272 -14.19 -29.85 1.58
C GLN A 272 -15.57 -29.98 2.20
N VAL A 273 -16.55 -30.53 1.47
CA VAL A 273 -17.52 -31.51 1.98
C VAL A 273 -18.16 -32.21 0.77
N THR A 274 -18.05 -33.53 0.78
CA THR A 274 -18.70 -34.54 -0.06
C THR A 274 -20.22 -34.55 0.11
N GLY A 275 -21.00 -34.70 -0.99
CA GLY A 275 -22.38 -35.20 -0.92
C GLY A 275 -23.41 -34.48 -1.80
N LYS A 276 -23.82 -35.16 -2.88
CA LYS A 276 -25.03 -34.96 -3.71
C LYS A 276 -26.31 -34.94 -2.84
N THR A 277 -27.49 -34.40 -3.15
CA THR A 277 -28.17 -33.68 -4.27
C THR A 277 -29.57 -33.36 -3.73
N ALA A 278 -30.17 -32.21 -4.03
CA ALA A 278 -31.62 -32.07 -4.28
C ALA A 278 -31.99 -30.68 -4.81
N SER A 279 -32.88 -30.70 -5.79
CA SER A 279 -33.50 -29.62 -6.56
C SER A 279 -34.44 -28.71 -5.75
N GLY A 280 -34.54 -27.43 -6.12
CA GLY A 280 -35.64 -26.57 -5.68
C GLY A 280 -35.50 -25.10 -6.11
N SER A 281 -36.27 -24.73 -7.13
CA SER A 281 -36.75 -23.40 -7.55
C SER A 281 -36.16 -22.11 -6.93
N THR A 282 -35.67 -21.24 -7.80
CA THR A 282 -35.41 -19.81 -7.58
C THR A 282 -36.67 -19.03 -7.19
N PRO A 283 -36.54 -18.02 -6.32
CA PRO A 283 -37.24 -16.76 -6.49
C PRO A 283 -36.27 -15.66 -6.92
N VAL A 284 -36.70 -14.93 -7.94
CA VAL A 284 -36.13 -13.65 -8.35
C VAL A 284 -36.43 -12.64 -7.25
N GLU A 285 -35.40 -12.09 -6.60
CA GLU A 285 -35.53 -10.85 -5.85
C GLU A 285 -34.51 -9.82 -6.32
N GLN A 286 -35.08 -8.71 -6.76
CA GLN A 286 -34.41 -7.49 -7.17
C GLN A 286 -33.73 -6.87 -5.95
N ASN A 287 -32.40 -6.88 -5.90
CA ASN A 287 -31.67 -5.96 -5.02
C ASN A 287 -30.39 -5.53 -5.72
N GLY A 288 -30.40 -4.30 -6.23
CA GLY A 288 -29.28 -3.66 -6.93
C GLY A 288 -28.16 -3.23 -6.00
N GLY A 289 -27.63 -4.14 -5.19
CA GLY A 289 -26.38 -3.93 -4.45
C GLY A 289 -25.18 -4.38 -5.29
N SER A 290 -24.06 -3.66 -5.23
CA SER A 290 -22.82 -4.13 -5.88
C SER A 290 -22.45 -5.54 -5.38
N GLU A 291 -22.01 -6.41 -6.30
CA GLU A 291 -21.52 -7.78 -6.01
C GLU A 291 -20.52 -7.81 -4.82
N GLU A 292 -19.78 -6.72 -4.62
CA GLU A 292 -18.81 -6.51 -3.54
C GLU A 292 -19.47 -6.47 -2.15
N LEU A 293 -20.61 -5.78 -1.99
CA LEU A 293 -21.37 -5.76 -0.73
C LEU A 293 -21.96 -7.14 -0.41
N ARG A 294 -22.34 -7.91 -1.44
CA ARG A 294 -22.85 -9.28 -1.27
C ARG A 294 -21.76 -10.22 -0.77
N LEU A 295 -20.54 -10.09 -1.30
CA LEU A 295 -19.38 -10.88 -0.85
C LEU A 295 -18.98 -10.53 0.59
N LEU A 296 -18.97 -9.24 0.96
CA LEU A 296 -18.65 -8.81 2.33
C LEU A 296 -19.69 -9.32 3.34
N ARG A 297 -21.00 -9.24 3.04
CA ARG A 297 -22.05 -9.77 3.92
C ARG A 297 -21.94 -11.29 4.10
N THR A 298 -21.65 -12.01 3.03
CA THR A 298 -21.41 -13.46 3.10
C THR A 298 -20.21 -13.81 3.97
N ALA A 299 -19.12 -13.03 3.88
CA ALA A 299 -17.92 -13.25 4.69
C ALA A 299 -18.16 -13.00 6.19
N VAL A 300 -18.98 -12.00 6.55
CA VAL A 300 -19.37 -11.76 7.95
C VAL A 300 -20.14 -12.93 8.52
N GLU A 301 -21.12 -13.44 7.78
CA GLU A 301 -21.92 -14.59 8.24
C GLU A 301 -21.07 -15.85 8.42
N GLN A 302 -20.10 -16.09 7.54
CA GLN A 302 -19.16 -17.21 7.71
C GLN A 302 -18.28 -17.06 8.96
N LEU A 303 -17.78 -15.85 9.24
CA LEU A 303 -16.97 -15.61 10.43
C LEU A 303 -17.79 -15.69 11.73
N ARG A 304 -19.08 -15.35 11.70
CA ARG A 304 -19.99 -15.53 12.86
C ARG A 304 -20.22 -17.00 13.16
N LEU A 305 -20.48 -17.81 12.13
CA LEU A 305 -20.61 -19.26 12.28
C LEU A 305 -19.32 -19.92 12.78
N GLU A 306 -18.16 -19.40 12.39
CA GLU A 306 -16.86 -19.86 12.87
C GLU A 306 -16.60 -19.43 14.33
N ALA A 307 -17.03 -18.22 14.73
CA ALA A 307 -16.98 -17.77 16.12
C ALA A 307 -17.86 -18.62 17.04
N GLU A 308 -19.10 -18.91 16.62
CA GLU A 308 -20.03 -19.77 17.36
C GLU A 308 -19.47 -21.19 17.52
N ARG A 309 -18.82 -21.74 16.49
CA ARG A 309 -18.12 -23.04 16.58
C ARG A 309 -16.98 -23.03 17.59
N VAL A 310 -16.16 -21.97 17.60
CA VAL A 310 -15.04 -21.85 18.55
C VAL A 310 -15.53 -21.69 19.98
N GLU A 311 -16.65 -20.99 20.20
CA GLU A 311 -17.29 -20.91 21.52
C GLU A 311 -17.87 -22.25 21.96
N LEU A 312 -18.55 -22.98 21.05
CA LEU A 312 -19.08 -24.31 21.35
C LEU A 312 -17.96 -25.31 21.72
N ASP A 313 -16.86 -25.30 20.98
CA ASP A 313 -15.70 -26.16 21.25
C ASP A 313 -15.04 -25.82 22.60
N ARG A 314 -15.04 -24.53 22.99
CA ARG A 314 -14.54 -24.10 24.29
C ARG A 314 -15.45 -24.57 25.43
N ASP A 315 -16.77 -24.50 25.25
CA ASP A 315 -17.74 -24.93 26.26
C ASP A 315 -17.68 -26.44 26.46
N ILE A 316 -17.58 -27.22 25.38
CA ILE A 316 -17.37 -28.69 25.43
C ILE A 316 -16.07 -29.03 26.19
N MET A 317 -14.98 -28.29 25.94
CA MET A 317 -13.73 -28.49 26.67
C MET A 317 -13.81 -28.12 28.15
N SER A 318 -14.61 -27.11 28.50
CA SER A 318 -14.81 -26.70 29.89
C SER A 318 -15.69 -27.69 30.67
N ASP A 319 -16.70 -28.26 30.01
CA ASP A 319 -17.55 -29.30 30.60
C ASP A 319 -16.75 -30.57 30.87
N GLN A 320 -15.85 -30.97 29.95
CA GLN A 320 -14.95 -32.11 30.16
C GLN A 320 -13.97 -31.93 31.32
N GLN A 321 -13.52 -30.70 31.62
CA GLN A 321 -12.66 -30.40 32.77
C GLN A 321 -13.42 -30.30 34.09
N SER A 322 -14.74 -30.06 34.07
CA SER A 322 -15.59 -30.05 35.28
C SER A 322 -16.07 -31.45 35.70
N SER A 323 -15.97 -32.42 34.79
CA SER A 323 -16.39 -33.82 34.98
C SER A 323 -15.26 -34.80 35.36
N ALA A 324 -14.05 -34.30 35.60
CA ALA A 324 -12.87 -35.06 36.02
C ALA A 324 -12.41 -34.62 37.42
#